data_AF-A0A1Y1MAA6-F1
#
_entry.id   AF-A0A1Y1MAA6-F1
#
_cell.length_a   1.000
_cell.length_b   1.000
_cell.length_c   1.000
_cell.angle_alpha   90.00
_cell.angle_beta   90.00
_cell.angle_gamma   90.00
#
_symmetry.space_group_name_H-M   'P 1'
#
loop_
_entity.id
_entity.type
_entity.pdbx_description
1 polymer ?
#
loop_
_entity_poly.entity_id
_entity_poly.type
_entity_poly.pdbx_seq_one_letter_code
_entity_poly.pdbx_strand_id
1 'polypeptide(L)'
;MNYIFVIFLLITACFHFIQCTHLKGTFKSNDFFKFLVKFGFQKTDIHQKESTHGYIFGNITSRQNFPVQITFAVLDRSYFLEYYQNRLIYDKKEACKRMFNTLKVAAFDPKCSPNGNDYLRKIPCPKGQLCVDEDTAWNVIGGHQFTYVIQDLVQPSFWYVSMVACYRDEETCEWHHYEPNEHYEIDYDMWLVNGNPNNSAYNVLTYQFSFDRQNTLELHLLLWLCYIILVPLQCYAVRVQKHPVTKLFTASLAIDFVAICFILVHSLKFSLDGVGFPNLNMVGDILDILSRTLFMLLLLLLAKGWAVTRLELTWKPLVFAIWLCYGIVHILLYVWNLVGFTRSV
;
A
#
# COMPACT_ATOMS: atom_id res chain seq x y z
N MET A 1 28.16 -20.17 1.73
CA MET A 1 27.64 -18.81 1.45
C MET A 1 26.69 -18.76 0.25
N ASN A 2 26.97 -19.44 -0.88
CA ASN A 2 26.07 -19.41 -2.05
C ASN A 2 24.65 -19.94 -1.81
N TYR A 3 24.47 -21.04 -1.07
CA TYR A 3 23.13 -21.62 -0.88
C TYR A 3 22.18 -20.73 -0.07
N ILE A 4 22.67 -19.99 0.92
CA ILE A 4 21.83 -19.08 1.73
C ILE A 4 21.38 -17.88 0.89
N PHE A 5 22.28 -17.34 0.06
CA PHE A 5 21.98 -16.23 -0.85
C PHE A 5 21.00 -16.65 -1.95
N VAL A 6 21.11 -17.89 -2.45
CA VAL A 6 20.20 -18.46 -3.45
C VAL A 6 18.82 -18.76 -2.84
N ILE A 7 18.77 -19.30 -1.62
CA ILE A 7 17.50 -19.50 -0.88
C ILE A 7 16.84 -18.14 -0.57
N PHE A 8 17.64 -17.12 -0.26
CA PHE A 8 17.17 -15.75 -0.04
C PHE A 8 16.57 -15.11 -1.30
N LEU A 9 17.21 -15.28 -2.47
CA LEU A 9 16.69 -14.89 -3.77
C LEU A 9 15.42 -15.67 -4.16
N LEU A 10 15.35 -16.96 -3.84
CA LEU A 10 14.18 -17.81 -4.14
C LEU A 10 12.96 -17.47 -3.26
N ILE A 11 13.16 -17.17 -1.98
CA ILE A 11 12.07 -16.79 -1.06
C ILE A 11 11.52 -15.41 -1.42
N THR A 12 12.35 -14.48 -1.89
CA THR A 12 11.93 -13.14 -2.31
C THR A 12 11.29 -13.12 -3.69
N ALA A 13 11.73 -13.97 -4.64
CA ALA A 13 11.11 -14.08 -5.96
C ALA A 13 9.66 -14.61 -5.95
N CYS A 14 9.21 -15.26 -4.86
CA CYS A 14 7.86 -15.82 -4.76
C CYS A 14 6.75 -14.83 -4.37
N PHE A 15 7.07 -13.58 -4.03
CA PHE A 15 6.09 -12.61 -3.51
C PHE A 15 5.96 -11.38 -4.40
N HIS A 16 5.18 -11.48 -5.48
CA HIS A 16 4.75 -10.32 -6.24
C HIS A 16 3.53 -9.67 -5.58
N PHE A 17 3.76 -8.66 -4.74
CA PHE A 17 2.70 -7.79 -4.24
C PHE A 17 2.98 -6.35 -4.68
N ILE A 18 2.08 -5.81 -5.49
CA ILE A 18 2.19 -4.48 -6.08
C ILE A 18 1.26 -3.58 -5.28
N GLN A 19 1.83 -2.64 -4.54
CA GLN A 19 1.05 -1.52 -4.03
C GLN A 19 0.94 -0.50 -5.14
N CYS A 20 -0.27 -0.32 -5.65
CA CYS A 20 -0.62 0.72 -6.58
C CYS A 20 -1.80 1.51 -6.03
N THR A 21 -1.79 2.81 -6.27
CA THR A 21 -2.92 3.70 -5.99
C THR A 21 -3.85 3.78 -7.17
N HIS A 22 -3.36 3.40 -8.34
CA HIS A 22 -4.17 2.98 -9.48
C HIS A 22 -4.50 1.50 -9.40
N LEU A 23 -5.70 1.18 -8.91
CA LEU A 23 -6.18 -0.18 -8.75
C LEU A 23 -6.89 -0.66 -10.00
N LYS A 24 -6.40 -1.77 -10.56
CA LYS A 24 -7.04 -2.48 -11.67
C LYS A 24 -7.21 -3.96 -11.34
N GLY A 25 -8.38 -4.51 -11.63
CA GLY A 25 -8.61 -5.94 -11.47
C GLY A 25 -10.06 -6.34 -11.62
N THR A 26 -10.36 -7.56 -11.21
CA THR A 26 -11.69 -8.18 -11.36
C THR A 26 -12.17 -8.73 -10.03
N PHE A 27 -13.45 -8.56 -9.71
CA PHE A 27 -14.15 -9.22 -8.61
C PHE A 27 -15.03 -10.34 -9.19
N LYS A 28 -14.86 -11.57 -8.70
CA LYS A 28 -15.48 -12.76 -9.28
C LYS A 28 -16.57 -13.31 -8.38
N SER A 29 -17.54 -14.00 -8.97
CA SER A 29 -18.66 -14.65 -8.26
C SER A 29 -18.28 -15.62 -7.15
N ASN A 30 -17.08 -16.21 -7.23
CA ASN A 30 -16.59 -17.15 -6.22
C ASN A 30 -16.11 -16.45 -4.94
N ASP A 31 -15.81 -15.16 -5.02
CA ASP A 31 -15.28 -14.39 -3.91
C ASP A 31 -16.43 -13.75 -3.13
N PHE A 32 -16.60 -14.12 -1.86
CA PHE A 32 -17.56 -13.45 -0.98
C PHE A 32 -17.12 -12.02 -0.65
N PHE A 33 -15.82 -11.83 -0.43
CA PHE A 33 -15.23 -10.58 0.02
C PHE A 33 -13.86 -10.38 -0.60
N LYS A 34 -13.58 -9.16 -1.07
CA LYS A 34 -12.29 -8.76 -1.60
C LYS A 34 -11.83 -7.45 -1.00
N PHE A 35 -10.73 -7.51 -0.26
CA PHE A 35 -10.01 -6.32 0.16
C PHE A 35 -9.22 -5.75 -1.02
N LEU A 36 -9.34 -4.45 -1.28
CA LEU A 36 -8.65 -3.80 -2.39
C LEU A 36 -7.42 -3.05 -1.91
N VAL A 37 -7.57 -2.12 -0.98
CA VAL A 37 -6.46 -1.27 -0.51
C VAL A 37 -6.75 -0.63 0.84
N LYS A 38 -5.66 -0.35 1.57
CA LYS A 38 -5.62 0.60 2.69
C LYS A 38 -4.89 1.84 2.20
N PHE A 39 -5.52 3.00 2.32
CA PHE A 39 -4.94 4.27 1.89
C PHE A 39 -5.13 5.35 2.96
N GLY A 40 -4.08 6.11 3.23
CA GLY A 40 -4.06 7.23 4.16
C GLY A 40 -4.40 8.52 3.43
N PHE A 41 -5.49 9.16 3.83
CA PHE A 41 -5.83 10.49 3.36
C PHE A 41 -5.25 11.55 4.30
N GLN A 42 -4.71 12.60 3.71
CA GLN A 42 -4.16 13.72 4.46
C GLN A 42 -5.26 14.54 5.12
N LYS A 43 -4.90 15.27 6.17
CA LYS A 43 -5.79 16.25 6.80
C LYS A 43 -6.21 17.29 5.77
N THR A 44 -7.51 17.58 5.71
CA THR A 44 -8.06 18.65 4.88
C THR A 44 -7.79 20.02 5.52
N ASP A 45 -7.22 20.93 4.74
CA ASP A 45 -7.02 22.32 5.15
C ASP A 45 -8.34 23.09 5.04
N ILE A 46 -8.73 23.78 6.11
CA ILE A 46 -9.95 24.59 6.17
C ILE A 46 -9.93 25.72 5.13
N HIS A 47 -8.76 26.28 4.84
CA HIS A 47 -8.60 27.39 3.90
C HIS A 47 -8.49 26.93 2.45
N GLN A 48 -8.12 25.66 2.24
CA GLN A 48 -7.89 25.08 0.92
C GLN A 48 -8.56 23.71 0.79
N LYS A 49 -9.85 23.63 1.14
CA LYS A 49 -10.58 22.36 1.18
C LYS A 49 -10.57 21.64 -0.15
N GLU A 50 -10.93 22.36 -1.21
CA GLU A 50 -11.06 21.78 -2.54
C GLU A 50 -9.75 21.21 -3.09
N SER A 51 -8.59 21.73 -2.72
CA SER A 51 -7.29 21.23 -3.19
C SER A 51 -6.69 20.15 -2.28
N THR A 52 -7.15 20.03 -1.03
CA THR A 52 -6.56 19.16 -0.01
C THR A 52 -7.39 17.93 0.36
N HIS A 53 -8.62 17.81 -0.14
CA HIS A 53 -9.44 16.61 0.02
C HIS A 53 -8.75 15.35 -0.54
N GLY A 54 -9.08 14.21 0.07
CA GLY A 54 -8.81 12.91 -0.51
C GLY A 54 -9.87 12.54 -1.54
N TYR A 55 -9.48 11.86 -2.61
CA TYR A 55 -10.42 11.40 -3.63
C TYR A 55 -10.26 9.91 -3.91
N ILE A 56 -11.39 9.22 -4.06
CA ILE A 56 -11.47 7.86 -4.61
C ILE A 56 -12.44 7.91 -5.78
N PHE A 57 -11.96 7.64 -6.99
CA PHE A 57 -12.80 7.76 -8.18
C PHE A 57 -12.40 6.74 -9.23
N GLY A 58 -13.32 6.36 -10.09
CA GLY A 58 -13.04 5.35 -11.09
C GLY A 58 -14.27 4.78 -11.77
N ASN A 59 -14.05 3.62 -12.37
CA ASN A 59 -15.04 2.85 -13.10
C ASN A 59 -15.16 1.47 -12.45
N ILE A 60 -16.39 1.03 -12.19
CA ILE A 60 -16.70 -0.32 -11.72
C ILE A 60 -17.85 -0.80 -12.58
N THR A 61 -17.54 -1.61 -13.59
CA THR A 61 -18.52 -2.08 -14.56
C THR A 61 -18.51 -3.59 -14.65
N SER A 62 -19.62 -4.15 -15.13
CA SER A 62 -19.61 -5.54 -15.59
C SER A 62 -20.01 -5.63 -17.05
N ARG A 63 -19.58 -6.71 -17.70
CA ARG A 63 -20.00 -7.08 -19.05
C ARG A 63 -21.35 -7.79 -19.06
N GLN A 64 -21.75 -8.36 -17.93
CA GLN A 64 -22.96 -9.15 -17.78
C GLN A 64 -24.07 -8.32 -17.12
N ASN A 65 -25.31 -8.76 -17.27
CA ASN A 65 -26.44 -8.12 -16.59
C ASN A 65 -26.56 -8.65 -15.16
N PHE A 66 -26.56 -7.77 -14.17
CA PHE A 66 -26.64 -8.15 -12.77
C PHE A 66 -28.08 -7.97 -12.28
N PRO A 67 -28.77 -9.02 -11.82
CA PRO A 67 -30.12 -8.89 -11.30
C PRO A 67 -30.14 -8.06 -10.01
N VAL A 68 -29.07 -8.13 -9.21
CA VAL A 68 -28.92 -7.40 -7.97
C VAL A 68 -27.51 -6.83 -7.91
N GLN A 69 -27.39 -5.55 -7.51
CA GLN A 69 -26.12 -4.89 -7.30
C GLN A 69 -25.57 -5.25 -5.91
N ILE A 70 -24.29 -5.57 -5.85
CA ILE A 70 -23.55 -5.86 -4.62
C ILE A 70 -22.91 -4.57 -4.07
N THR A 71 -22.21 -4.69 -2.94
CA THR A 71 -21.74 -3.51 -2.20
C THR A 71 -20.25 -3.26 -2.37
N PHE A 72 -19.93 -2.03 -2.77
CA PHE A 72 -18.61 -1.41 -2.66
C PHE A 72 -18.57 -0.60 -1.35
N ALA A 73 -17.59 -0.89 -0.50
CA ALA A 73 -17.47 -0.28 0.81
C ALA A 73 -16.15 0.49 0.95
N VAL A 74 -16.28 1.76 1.33
CA VAL A 74 -15.20 2.70 1.62
C VAL A 74 -15.35 3.13 3.08
N LEU A 75 -14.54 2.54 3.96
CA LEU A 75 -14.72 2.65 5.40
C LEU A 75 -13.49 3.21 6.09
N ASP A 76 -13.71 4.04 7.10
CA ASP A 76 -12.66 4.41 8.04
C ASP A 76 -12.29 3.23 8.97
N ARG A 77 -11.25 3.41 9.78
CA ARG A 77 -10.80 2.37 10.73
C ARG A 77 -11.90 1.97 11.74
N SER A 78 -12.73 2.90 12.21
CA SER A 78 -13.73 2.62 13.26
C SER A 78 -14.74 1.59 12.81
N TYR A 79 -15.26 1.72 11.59
CA TYR A 79 -16.26 0.78 11.06
C TYR A 79 -15.62 -0.43 10.39
N PHE A 80 -14.44 -0.28 9.79
CA PHE A 80 -13.82 -1.35 9.01
C PHE A 80 -13.45 -2.57 9.85
N LEU A 81 -13.00 -2.41 11.10
CA LEU A 81 -12.52 -3.54 11.91
C LEU A 81 -13.62 -4.58 12.19
N GLU A 82 -14.78 -4.13 12.67
CA GLU A 82 -15.94 -5.00 12.94
C GLU A 82 -16.46 -5.61 11.64
N TYR A 83 -16.66 -4.77 10.62
CA TYR A 83 -17.08 -5.18 9.28
C TYR A 83 -16.18 -6.28 8.71
N TYR A 84 -14.86 -6.08 8.78
CA TYR A 84 -13.90 -7.02 8.22
C TYR A 84 -13.85 -8.32 9.02
N GLN A 85 -13.85 -8.28 10.37
CA GLN A 85 -13.81 -9.49 11.20
C GLN A 85 -14.99 -10.44 10.92
N ASN A 86 -16.19 -9.90 10.73
CA ASN A 86 -17.40 -10.68 10.48
C ASN A 86 -17.41 -11.42 9.13
N ARG A 87 -16.48 -11.13 8.21
CA ARG A 87 -16.35 -11.85 6.92
C ARG A 87 -16.00 -13.34 7.07
N LEU A 88 -15.35 -13.69 8.19
CA LEU A 88 -14.87 -15.04 8.49
C LEU A 88 -15.99 -16.00 8.90
N ILE A 89 -17.20 -15.48 9.12
CA ILE A 89 -18.38 -16.28 9.45
C ILE A 89 -18.68 -17.23 8.27
N TYR A 90 -18.95 -18.49 8.61
CA TYR A 90 -19.20 -19.55 7.62
C TYR A 90 -20.51 -19.30 6.87
N ASP A 91 -21.61 -19.07 7.60
CA ASP A 91 -22.88 -18.69 7.00
C ASP A 91 -22.82 -17.26 6.45
N LYS A 92 -22.87 -17.12 5.13
CA LYS A 92 -22.75 -15.83 4.44
C LYS A 92 -23.95 -14.92 4.64
N LYS A 93 -25.14 -15.48 4.91
CA LYS A 93 -26.33 -14.68 5.21
C LYS A 93 -26.15 -13.98 6.56
N GLU A 94 -25.74 -14.73 7.56
CA GLU A 94 -25.41 -14.17 8.88
C GLU A 94 -24.19 -13.24 8.83
N ALA A 95 -23.18 -13.56 8.00
CA ALA A 95 -22.03 -12.71 7.76
C ALA A 95 -22.47 -11.32 7.28
N CYS A 96 -23.28 -11.22 6.22
CA CYS A 96 -23.78 -9.93 5.72
C CYS A 96 -24.52 -9.14 6.82
N LYS A 97 -25.39 -9.79 7.60
CA LYS A 97 -26.11 -9.13 8.69
C LYS A 97 -25.18 -8.53 9.74
N ARG A 98 -24.17 -9.29 10.18
CA ARG A 98 -23.20 -8.82 11.19
C ARG A 98 -22.20 -7.82 10.66
N MET A 99 -21.72 -8.01 9.43
CA MET A 99 -20.78 -7.08 8.78
C MET A 99 -21.37 -5.67 8.69
N PHE A 100 -22.66 -5.56 8.39
CA PHE A 100 -23.32 -4.27 8.20
C PHE A 100 -24.22 -3.83 9.36
N ASN A 101 -24.14 -4.48 10.51
CA ASN A 101 -25.01 -4.16 11.66
C ASN A 101 -24.88 -2.68 12.07
N THR A 102 -23.64 -2.23 12.24
CA THR A 102 -23.31 -0.84 12.64
C THR A 102 -23.48 0.13 11.46
N LEU A 103 -23.17 -0.34 10.24
CA LEU A 103 -23.32 0.42 9.00
C LEU A 103 -24.77 0.62 8.57
N LYS A 104 -25.71 -0.18 9.08
CA LYS A 104 -27.15 -0.04 8.81
C LYS A 104 -27.66 1.35 9.14
N VAL A 105 -27.11 1.97 10.19
CA VAL A 105 -27.45 3.34 10.62
C VAL A 105 -26.39 4.35 10.17
N ALA A 106 -25.11 3.98 10.21
CA ALA A 106 -24.02 4.92 9.91
C ALA A 106 -23.86 5.25 8.42
N ALA A 107 -24.17 4.32 7.52
CA ALA A 107 -24.07 4.53 6.08
C ALA A 107 -25.38 5.06 5.49
N PHE A 108 -25.27 6.04 4.60
CA PHE A 108 -26.39 6.68 3.93
C PHE A 108 -27.20 5.68 3.10
N ASP A 109 -28.51 5.84 3.13
CA ASP A 109 -29.47 5.25 2.19
C ASP A 109 -30.69 6.14 2.11
N PRO A 110 -31.20 6.45 0.91
CA PRO A 110 -32.35 7.34 0.78
C PRO A 110 -33.61 6.82 1.50
N LYS A 111 -33.81 5.50 1.61
CA LYS A 111 -34.99 4.89 2.24
C LYS A 111 -34.71 4.43 3.67
N CYS A 112 -33.59 3.77 3.90
CA CYS A 112 -33.29 3.08 5.15
C CYS A 112 -32.54 3.93 6.18
N SER A 113 -31.69 4.86 5.73
CA SER A 113 -30.84 5.69 6.61
C SER A 113 -30.48 7.02 5.96
N PRO A 114 -31.42 7.98 5.92
CA PRO A 114 -31.23 9.24 5.18
C PRO A 114 -30.23 10.20 5.83
N ASN A 115 -29.81 9.95 7.08
CA ASN A 115 -28.87 10.80 7.81
C ASN A 115 -27.46 10.18 7.92
N GLY A 116 -27.21 9.06 7.25
CA GLY A 116 -25.90 8.41 7.25
C GLY A 116 -24.88 9.15 6.39
N ASN A 117 -23.63 8.68 6.44
CA ASN A 117 -22.52 9.18 5.61
C ASN A 117 -22.35 8.33 4.34
N ASP A 118 -21.75 8.90 3.29
CA ASP A 118 -21.45 8.19 2.05
C ASP A 118 -20.28 7.21 2.22
N TYR A 119 -20.60 5.98 2.64
CA TYR A 119 -19.63 4.89 2.84
C TYR A 119 -19.80 3.74 1.84
N LEU A 120 -20.99 3.58 1.27
CA LEU A 120 -21.41 2.38 0.55
C LEU A 120 -21.98 2.76 -0.82
N ARG A 121 -21.63 2.00 -1.84
CA ARG A 121 -22.21 2.13 -3.19
C ARG A 121 -22.60 0.78 -3.79
N LYS A 122 -23.64 0.81 -4.59
CA LYS A 122 -24.15 -0.32 -5.37
C LYS A 122 -23.34 -0.47 -6.64
N ILE A 123 -22.73 -1.64 -6.82
CA ILE A 123 -21.93 -2.02 -8.00
C ILE A 123 -22.44 -3.34 -8.59
N PRO A 124 -22.30 -3.58 -9.90
CA PRO A 124 -21.64 -2.76 -10.91
C PRO A 124 -22.47 -1.55 -11.35
N CYS A 125 -21.78 -0.53 -11.86
CA CYS A 125 -22.39 0.66 -12.44
C CYS A 125 -22.66 0.44 -13.94
N PRO A 126 -23.73 1.04 -14.50
CA PRO A 126 -24.07 0.87 -15.91
C PRO A 126 -22.97 1.43 -16.83
N LYS A 127 -22.65 0.72 -17.91
CA LYS A 127 -21.53 1.09 -18.79
C LYS A 127 -21.72 2.49 -19.39
N GLY A 128 -20.70 3.33 -19.26
CA GLY A 128 -20.70 4.70 -19.80
C GLY A 128 -21.65 5.66 -19.09
N GLN A 129 -22.24 5.25 -17.96
CA GLN A 129 -23.11 6.06 -17.13
C GLN A 129 -22.55 6.10 -15.70
N LEU A 130 -23.04 7.07 -14.93
CA LEU A 130 -22.74 7.19 -13.51
C LEU A 130 -23.36 6.02 -12.72
N CYS A 131 -22.81 5.75 -11.55
CA CYS A 131 -23.40 4.80 -10.62
C CYS A 131 -24.77 5.28 -10.14
N VAL A 132 -25.64 4.33 -9.76
CA VAL A 132 -27.04 4.63 -9.39
C VAL A 132 -27.14 5.54 -8.17
N ASP A 133 -26.16 5.46 -7.27
CA ASP A 133 -26.12 6.28 -6.04
C ASP A 133 -25.49 7.67 -6.27
N GLU A 134 -25.13 8.02 -7.51
CA GLU A 134 -24.58 9.35 -7.84
C GLU A 134 -25.68 10.31 -8.28
N ASP A 135 -26.08 11.21 -7.38
CA ASP A 135 -27.20 12.14 -7.61
C ASP A 135 -26.83 13.31 -8.54
N THR A 136 -25.57 13.76 -8.48
CA THR A 136 -25.13 14.99 -9.16
C THR A 136 -23.87 14.74 -9.97
N ALA A 137 -24.01 14.74 -11.31
CA ALA A 137 -22.91 14.48 -12.24
C ALA A 137 -21.71 15.43 -12.09
N TRP A 138 -21.93 16.66 -11.60
CA TRP A 138 -20.87 17.65 -11.40
C TRP A 138 -19.93 17.33 -10.24
N ASN A 139 -20.35 16.48 -9.30
CA ASN A 139 -19.51 16.05 -8.18
C ASN A 139 -18.56 14.91 -8.58
N VAL A 140 -18.83 14.26 -9.71
CA VAL A 140 -18.04 13.14 -10.23
C VAL A 140 -16.92 13.68 -11.12
N ILE A 141 -15.71 13.16 -10.93
CA ILE A 141 -14.57 13.49 -11.79
C ILE A 141 -14.88 13.07 -13.23
N GLY A 142 -14.67 13.99 -14.18
CA GLY A 142 -14.98 13.78 -15.58
C GLY A 142 -14.31 12.53 -16.16
N GLY A 143 -15.07 11.73 -16.90
CA GLY A 143 -14.59 10.47 -17.50
C GLY A 143 -14.67 9.25 -16.57
N HIS A 144 -15.15 9.42 -15.33
CA HIS A 144 -15.34 8.36 -14.36
C HIS A 144 -16.81 8.15 -13.97
N GLN A 145 -17.14 7.00 -13.38
CA GLN A 145 -18.52 6.64 -13.02
C GLN A 145 -18.91 7.04 -11.60
N PHE A 146 -17.92 7.23 -10.72
CA PHE A 146 -18.15 7.46 -9.31
C PHE A 146 -17.01 8.29 -8.70
N THR A 147 -17.30 9.06 -7.65
CA THR A 147 -16.29 9.77 -6.86
C THR A 147 -16.69 9.87 -5.39
N TYR A 148 -15.84 9.38 -4.48
CA TYR A 148 -15.86 9.70 -3.06
C TYR A 148 -14.92 10.86 -2.77
N VAL A 149 -15.39 11.79 -1.95
CA VAL A 149 -14.59 12.89 -1.41
C VAL A 149 -14.37 12.65 0.08
N ILE A 150 -13.13 12.38 0.46
CA ILE A 150 -12.75 12.13 1.85
C ILE A 150 -12.27 13.44 2.49
N GLN A 151 -12.92 13.81 3.59
CA GLN A 151 -12.62 15.02 4.34
C GLN A 151 -12.44 14.70 5.82
N ASP A 152 -11.29 15.08 6.39
CA ASP A 152 -11.02 15.05 7.82
C ASP A 152 -10.30 16.34 8.24
N LEU A 153 -10.95 17.15 9.06
CA LEU A 153 -10.44 18.45 9.51
C LEU A 153 -9.57 18.36 10.76
N VAL A 154 -9.52 17.20 11.42
CA VAL A 154 -8.81 17.03 12.69
C VAL A 154 -7.44 16.42 12.41
N GLN A 155 -7.41 15.28 11.70
CA GLN A 155 -6.20 14.50 11.51
C GLN A 155 -6.20 13.75 10.17
N PRO A 156 -5.03 13.33 9.69
CA PRO A 156 -4.94 12.33 8.64
C PRO A 156 -5.54 10.99 9.11
N SER A 157 -6.26 10.30 8.23
CA SER A 157 -6.95 9.06 8.57
C SER A 157 -6.76 7.97 7.51
N PHE A 158 -6.72 6.71 7.97
CA PHE A 158 -6.67 5.55 7.07
C PHE A 158 -8.07 5.08 6.73
N TRP A 159 -8.27 4.86 5.43
CA TRP A 159 -9.48 4.33 4.85
C TRP A 159 -9.20 3.03 4.12
N TYR A 160 -10.21 2.18 4.10
CA TYR A 160 -10.15 0.80 3.65
C TYR A 160 -11.21 0.59 2.59
N VAL A 161 -10.77 0.14 1.42
CA VAL A 161 -11.66 -0.09 0.28
C VAL A 161 -11.82 -1.58 0.05
N SER A 162 -13.07 -2.01 -0.09
CA SER A 162 -13.39 -3.42 -0.28
C SER A 162 -14.68 -3.62 -1.10
N MET A 163 -14.81 -4.81 -1.64
CA MET A 163 -16.02 -5.29 -2.32
C MET A 163 -16.55 -6.51 -1.58
N VAL A 164 -17.87 -6.59 -1.43
CA VAL A 164 -18.53 -7.72 -0.78
C VAL A 164 -19.79 -8.11 -1.52
N ALA A 165 -20.02 -9.43 -1.66
CA ALA A 165 -21.22 -10.01 -2.25
C ALA A 165 -22.43 -9.95 -1.30
N CYS A 166 -22.66 -8.78 -0.70
CA CYS A 166 -23.86 -8.48 0.07
C CYS A 166 -24.63 -7.34 -0.61
N TYR A 167 -25.94 -7.36 -0.49
CA TYR A 167 -26.82 -6.30 -0.94
C TYR A 167 -27.83 -5.96 0.16
N ARG A 168 -28.35 -4.74 0.15
CA ARG A 168 -29.42 -4.31 1.05
C ARG A 168 -30.74 -4.31 0.28
N ASP A 169 -31.75 -4.95 0.86
CA ASP A 169 -33.11 -4.90 0.37
C ASP A 169 -33.73 -3.53 0.69
N GLU A 170 -34.35 -2.89 -0.31
CA GLU A 170 -34.91 -1.54 -0.17
C GLU A 170 -36.24 -1.50 0.58
N GLU A 171 -36.95 -2.62 0.69
CA GLU A 171 -38.24 -2.71 1.40
C GLU A 171 -38.04 -3.09 2.86
N THR A 172 -37.19 -4.09 3.12
CA THR A 172 -36.97 -4.61 4.49
C THR A 172 -35.81 -3.92 5.21
N CYS A 173 -34.95 -3.21 4.48
CA CYS A 173 -33.71 -2.65 5.00
C CYS A 173 -32.80 -3.68 5.70
N GLU A 174 -32.91 -4.95 5.29
CA GLU A 174 -32.04 -6.04 5.74
C GLU A 174 -30.93 -6.33 4.72
N TRP A 175 -29.81 -6.80 5.24
CA TRP A 175 -28.65 -7.20 4.45
C TRP A 175 -28.73 -8.68 4.10
N HIS A 176 -28.60 -8.97 2.81
CA HIS A 176 -28.66 -10.31 2.25
C HIS A 176 -27.38 -10.64 1.49
N HIS A 177 -27.04 -11.92 1.49
CA HIS A 177 -25.96 -12.45 0.68
C HIS A 177 -26.44 -12.62 -0.76
N TYR A 178 -25.67 -12.08 -1.71
CA TYR A 178 -25.90 -12.33 -3.14
C TYR A 178 -25.28 -13.67 -3.52
N GLU A 179 -26.13 -14.66 -3.74
CA GLU A 179 -25.72 -15.98 -4.20
C GLU A 179 -25.87 -16.07 -5.73
N PRO A 180 -24.75 -16.13 -6.48
CA PRO A 180 -24.81 -16.19 -7.94
C PRO A 180 -25.43 -17.49 -8.43
N ASN A 181 -26.36 -17.37 -9.38
CA ASN A 181 -26.79 -18.50 -10.20
C ASN A 181 -25.82 -18.81 -11.35
N GLU A 182 -25.03 -17.80 -11.77
CA GLU A 182 -24.09 -17.88 -12.90
C GLU A 182 -22.74 -17.21 -12.54
N HIS A 183 -21.68 -17.58 -13.27
CA HIS A 183 -20.35 -17.00 -13.08
C HIS A 183 -20.31 -15.56 -13.58
N TYR A 184 -19.95 -14.64 -12.70
CA TYR A 184 -19.86 -13.22 -13.00
C TYR A 184 -18.52 -12.60 -12.67
N GLU A 185 -18.19 -11.55 -13.41
CA GLU A 185 -16.97 -10.76 -13.21
C GLU A 185 -17.29 -9.27 -13.27
N ILE A 186 -16.85 -8.53 -12.25
CA ILE A 186 -16.94 -7.07 -12.16
C ILE A 186 -15.54 -6.52 -12.35
N ASP A 187 -15.34 -5.77 -13.42
CA ASP A 187 -14.09 -5.10 -13.76
C ASP A 187 -14.04 -3.76 -13.02
N TYR A 188 -12.93 -3.49 -12.32
CA TYR A 188 -12.71 -2.20 -11.66
C TYR A 188 -11.39 -1.56 -12.11
N ASP A 189 -11.44 -0.24 -12.28
CA ASP A 189 -10.34 0.64 -12.62
C ASP A 189 -10.53 1.95 -11.83
N MET A 190 -9.82 2.11 -10.73
CA MET A 190 -10.02 3.22 -9.79
C MET A 190 -8.72 3.78 -9.24
N TRP A 191 -8.79 5.04 -8.81
CA TRP A 191 -7.69 5.83 -8.30
C TRP A 191 -7.96 6.26 -6.88
N LEU A 192 -6.91 6.28 -6.06
CA LEU A 192 -6.91 6.82 -4.70
C LEU A 192 -5.81 7.87 -4.59
N VAL A 193 -6.18 9.11 -4.30
CA VAL A 193 -5.24 10.24 -4.39
C VAL A 193 -5.45 11.25 -3.26
N ASN A 194 -4.37 11.94 -2.91
CA ASN A 194 -4.36 13.05 -1.96
C ASN A 194 -4.31 14.37 -2.72
N GLY A 195 -5.45 15.04 -2.83
CA GLY A 195 -5.63 16.29 -3.55
C GLY A 195 -6.58 16.19 -4.74
N ASN A 196 -6.96 17.34 -5.29
CA ASN A 196 -7.98 17.42 -6.33
C ASN A 196 -7.48 16.89 -7.69
N PRO A 197 -8.16 15.91 -8.30
CA PRO A 197 -7.82 15.44 -9.65
C PRO A 197 -7.87 16.52 -10.72
N ASN A 198 -8.83 17.46 -10.62
CA ASN A 198 -8.98 18.56 -11.58
C ASN A 198 -7.85 19.59 -11.49
N ASN A 199 -7.11 19.61 -10.37
CA ASN A 199 -6.03 20.56 -10.14
C ASN A 199 -4.76 19.88 -9.58
N SER A 200 -4.45 18.71 -10.13
CA SER A 200 -3.35 17.83 -9.68
C SER A 200 -1.94 18.43 -9.90
N ALA A 201 -1.83 19.50 -10.69
CA ALA A 201 -0.56 20.17 -11.00
C ALA A 201 0.11 20.83 -9.78
N TYR A 202 -0.64 21.19 -8.73
CA TYR A 202 -0.08 21.86 -7.57
C TYR A 202 0.73 20.93 -6.65
N ASN A 203 0.45 19.61 -6.66
CA ASN A 203 1.04 18.64 -5.71
C ASN A 203 1.50 17.34 -6.39
N VAL A 204 2.14 17.43 -7.56
CA VAL A 204 2.51 16.24 -8.38
C VAL A 204 3.34 15.20 -7.61
N LEU A 205 4.23 15.64 -6.71
CA LEU A 205 5.14 14.74 -5.99
C LEU A 205 4.48 13.96 -4.85
N THR A 206 3.34 14.44 -4.34
CA THR A 206 2.64 13.87 -3.17
C THR A 206 1.25 13.33 -3.51
N TYR A 207 0.67 13.75 -4.63
CA TYR A 207 -0.70 13.44 -5.07
C TYR A 207 -1.01 11.94 -5.10
N GLN A 208 -0.10 11.14 -5.66
CA GLN A 208 -0.27 9.69 -5.76
C GLN A 208 0.09 8.95 -4.47
N PHE A 209 0.69 9.61 -3.46
CA PHE A 209 1.13 8.93 -2.26
C PHE A 209 0.06 8.93 -1.17
N SER A 210 -0.09 7.78 -0.51
CA SER A 210 -0.78 7.68 0.77
C SER A 210 -0.07 8.56 1.80
N PHE A 211 -0.83 9.13 2.74
CA PHE A 211 -0.33 10.07 3.74
C PHE A 211 0.89 9.55 4.51
N ASP A 212 0.93 8.26 4.87
CA ASP A 212 2.06 7.63 5.57
C ASP A 212 3.35 7.54 4.74
N ARG A 213 3.24 7.67 3.41
CA ARG A 213 4.35 7.68 2.47
C ARG A 213 4.63 9.06 1.89
N GLN A 214 3.86 10.08 2.25
CA GLN A 214 4.18 11.44 1.86
C GLN A 214 5.56 11.83 2.41
N ASN A 215 6.31 12.65 1.67
CA ASN A 215 7.70 13.05 1.93
C ASN A 215 8.76 11.93 1.86
N THR A 216 8.37 10.67 1.64
CA THR A 216 9.36 9.60 1.45
C THR A 216 10.20 9.87 0.20
N LEU A 217 9.60 10.33 -0.90
CA LEU A 217 10.34 10.69 -2.11
C LEU A 217 11.39 11.78 -1.84
N GLU A 218 11.02 12.85 -1.13
CA GLU A 218 11.93 13.94 -0.76
C GLU A 218 13.09 13.43 0.11
N LEU A 219 12.80 12.59 1.09
CA LEU A 219 13.82 11.96 1.93
C LEU A 219 14.80 11.11 1.11
N HIS A 220 14.30 10.26 0.21
CA HIS A 220 15.17 9.46 -0.66
C HIS A 220 16.01 10.34 -1.59
N LEU A 221 15.46 11.45 -2.09
CA LEU A 221 16.20 12.40 -2.94
C LEU A 221 17.33 13.07 -2.15
N LEU A 222 17.06 13.52 -0.92
CA LEU A 222 18.08 14.09 -0.04
C LEU A 222 19.18 13.08 0.28
N LEU A 223 18.82 11.84 0.63
CA LEU A 223 19.78 10.78 0.88
C LEU A 223 20.64 10.48 -0.35
N TRP A 224 20.03 10.42 -1.54
CA TRP A 224 20.75 10.20 -2.79
C TRP A 224 21.75 11.32 -3.09
N LEU A 225 21.39 12.59 -2.89
CA LEU A 225 22.31 13.73 -3.02
C LEU A 225 23.51 13.60 -2.07
N CYS A 226 23.28 13.20 -0.82
CA CYS A 226 24.36 12.91 0.13
C CYS A 226 25.26 11.77 -0.38
N TYR A 227 24.68 10.69 -0.90
CA TYR A 227 25.46 9.55 -1.38
C TYR A 227 26.30 9.84 -2.63
N ILE A 228 25.85 10.73 -3.52
CA ILE A 228 26.66 11.21 -4.66
C ILE A 228 27.99 11.79 -4.20
N ILE A 229 28.04 12.41 -3.02
CA ILE A 229 29.26 13.00 -2.47
C ILE A 229 30.04 11.96 -1.65
N LEU A 230 29.34 11.21 -0.79
CA LEU A 230 29.97 10.27 0.15
C LEU A 230 30.60 9.06 -0.55
N VAL A 231 29.94 8.48 -1.55
CA VAL A 231 30.43 7.27 -2.23
C VAL A 231 31.77 7.52 -2.94
N PRO A 232 31.94 8.57 -3.77
CA PRO A 232 33.24 8.88 -4.37
C PRO A 232 34.34 9.16 -3.35
N LEU A 233 34.04 9.88 -2.26
CA LEU A 233 34.97 10.16 -1.18
C LEU A 233 35.47 8.86 -0.53
N GLN A 234 34.56 7.92 -0.27
CA GLN A 234 34.91 6.62 0.31
C GLN A 234 35.64 5.71 -0.68
N CYS A 235 35.28 5.74 -1.96
CA CYS A 235 36.04 5.06 -3.01
C CYS A 235 37.48 5.60 -3.10
N TYR A 236 37.69 6.90 -2.95
CA TYR A 236 39.02 7.49 -2.85
C TYR A 236 39.76 7.01 -1.60
N ALA A 237 39.13 7.09 -0.43
CA ALA A 237 39.72 6.66 0.83
C ALA A 237 40.16 5.18 0.81
N VAL A 238 39.37 4.29 0.21
CA VAL A 238 39.72 2.87 0.06
C VAL A 238 40.92 2.66 -0.84
N ARG A 239 41.04 3.40 -1.94
CA ARG A 239 42.21 3.30 -2.83
C ARG A 239 43.50 3.70 -2.13
N VAL A 240 43.44 4.70 -1.25
CA VAL A 240 44.59 5.20 -0.50
C VAL A 240 44.94 4.28 0.69
N GLN A 241 43.97 3.99 1.56
CA GLN A 241 44.22 3.29 2.83
C GLN A 241 44.37 1.77 2.67
N LYS A 242 43.74 1.16 1.64
CA LYS A 242 43.71 -0.28 1.35
C LYS A 242 43.35 -1.19 2.55
N HIS A 243 42.73 -0.63 3.60
CA HIS A 243 42.40 -1.30 4.85
C HIS A 243 41.13 -2.16 4.70
N PRO A 244 41.05 -3.37 5.29
CA PRO A 244 39.89 -4.25 5.14
C PRO A 244 38.58 -3.64 5.69
N VAL A 245 38.66 -2.86 6.77
CA VAL A 245 37.50 -2.15 7.35
C VAL A 245 36.93 -1.13 6.37
N THR A 246 37.81 -0.36 5.69
CA THR A 246 37.36 0.69 4.76
C THR A 246 36.79 0.08 3.48
N LYS A 247 37.33 -1.07 3.04
CA LYS A 247 36.74 -1.86 1.94
C LYS A 247 35.33 -2.34 2.26
N LEU A 248 35.12 -2.89 3.47
CA LEU A 248 33.82 -3.40 3.89
C LEU A 248 32.79 -2.27 4.02
N PHE A 249 33.19 -1.13 4.59
CA PHE A 249 32.35 0.07 4.67
C PHE A 249 31.99 0.65 3.30
N THR A 250 32.95 0.71 2.39
CA THR A 250 32.68 1.21 1.02
C THR A 250 31.80 0.25 0.24
N ALA A 251 31.92 -1.07 0.47
CA ALA A 251 31.01 -2.05 -0.11
C ALA A 251 29.57 -1.87 0.40
N SER A 252 29.35 -1.65 1.70
CA SER A 252 27.99 -1.38 2.21
C SER A 252 27.42 -0.09 1.63
N LEU A 253 28.19 1.00 1.62
CA LEU A 253 27.75 2.27 1.05
C LEU A 253 27.44 2.19 -0.45
N ALA A 254 28.24 1.45 -1.22
CA ALA A 254 28.01 1.29 -2.65
C ALA A 254 26.73 0.48 -2.93
N ILE A 255 26.46 -0.57 -2.15
CA ILE A 255 25.22 -1.34 -2.24
C ILE A 255 24.02 -0.45 -1.88
N ASP A 256 24.13 0.34 -0.81
CA ASP A 256 23.08 1.28 -0.39
C ASP A 256 22.76 2.31 -1.47
N PHE A 257 23.78 2.85 -2.13
CA PHE A 257 23.60 3.80 -3.20
C PHE A 257 22.84 3.20 -4.39
N VAL A 258 23.17 1.96 -4.77
CA VAL A 258 22.43 1.24 -5.83
C VAL A 258 20.99 0.97 -5.41
N ALA A 259 20.77 0.57 -4.15
CA ALA A 259 19.44 0.36 -3.59
C ALA A 259 18.58 1.62 -3.70
N ILE A 260 19.11 2.76 -3.25
CA ILE A 260 18.41 4.05 -3.29
C ILE A 260 18.15 4.52 -4.71
N CYS A 261 19.06 4.28 -5.66
CA CYS A 261 18.79 4.57 -7.07
C CYS A 261 17.56 3.81 -7.59
N PHE A 262 17.43 2.52 -7.27
CA PHE A 262 16.27 1.71 -7.67
C PHE A 262 14.98 2.16 -7.00
N ILE A 263 15.01 2.44 -5.69
CA ILE A 263 13.86 2.95 -4.94
C ILE A 263 13.43 4.31 -5.51
N LEU A 264 14.36 5.22 -5.77
CA LEU A 264 14.06 6.54 -6.34
C LEU A 264 13.41 6.46 -7.72
N VAL A 265 13.94 5.62 -8.62
CA VAL A 265 13.34 5.45 -9.95
C VAL A 265 11.92 4.91 -9.84
N HIS A 266 11.67 3.96 -8.93
CA HIS A 266 10.32 3.50 -8.64
C HIS A 266 9.44 4.64 -8.10
N SER A 267 9.88 5.37 -7.07
CA SER A 267 9.10 6.43 -6.42
C SER A 267 8.81 7.62 -7.33
N LEU A 268 9.74 8.00 -8.21
CA LEU A 268 9.54 9.03 -9.23
C LEU A 268 8.55 8.57 -10.30
N LYS A 269 8.58 7.30 -10.72
CA LYS A 269 7.58 6.79 -11.64
C LYS A 269 6.21 6.74 -10.98
N PHE A 270 6.16 6.28 -9.73
CA PHE A 270 4.95 6.17 -8.92
C PHE A 270 4.29 7.52 -8.67
N SER A 271 5.05 8.60 -8.46
CA SER A 271 4.46 9.95 -8.30
C SER A 271 3.70 10.41 -9.55
N LEU A 272 4.08 9.91 -10.73
CA LEU A 272 3.46 10.27 -12.01
C LEU A 272 2.24 9.41 -12.35
N ASP A 273 2.26 8.11 -12.04
CA ASP A 273 1.23 7.16 -12.50
C ASP A 273 0.52 6.35 -11.42
N GLY A 274 0.94 6.44 -10.15
CA GLY A 274 0.38 5.67 -9.05
C GLY A 274 0.65 4.16 -9.08
N VAL A 275 1.55 3.68 -9.96
CA VAL A 275 1.89 2.25 -10.09
C VAL A 275 3.39 2.02 -9.90
N GLY A 276 4.24 2.84 -10.51
CA GLY A 276 5.69 2.71 -10.45
C GLY A 276 6.23 1.39 -11.04
N PHE A 277 7.47 1.04 -10.67
CA PHE A 277 8.10 -0.23 -11.03
C PHE A 277 8.22 -1.15 -9.80
N PRO A 278 7.23 -2.02 -9.51
CA PRO A 278 7.19 -2.78 -8.26
C PRO A 278 8.37 -3.75 -8.11
N ASN A 279 8.76 -4.42 -9.21
CA ASN A 279 9.91 -5.32 -9.20
C ASN A 279 11.22 -4.57 -8.91
N LEU A 280 11.36 -3.34 -9.40
CA LEU A 280 12.53 -2.51 -9.15
C LEU A 280 12.59 -2.07 -7.68
N ASN A 281 11.44 -1.70 -7.10
CA ASN A 281 11.35 -1.38 -5.68
C ASN A 281 11.75 -2.57 -4.81
N MET A 282 11.25 -3.76 -5.14
CA MET A 282 11.59 -4.99 -4.41
C MET A 282 13.10 -5.28 -4.43
N VAL A 283 13.75 -5.15 -5.59
CA VAL A 283 15.21 -5.30 -5.69
C VAL A 283 15.92 -4.21 -4.87
N GLY A 284 15.43 -2.98 -4.91
CA GLY A 284 15.93 -1.88 -4.08
C GLY A 284 15.86 -2.19 -2.59
N ASP A 285 14.69 -2.60 -2.08
CA ASP A 285 14.48 -2.96 -0.67
C ASP A 285 15.43 -4.10 -0.23
N ILE A 286 15.60 -5.12 -1.08
CA ILE A 286 16.51 -6.24 -0.81
C ILE A 286 17.96 -5.76 -0.70
N LEU A 287 18.40 -4.86 -1.58
CA LEU A 287 19.74 -4.29 -1.54
C LEU A 287 19.94 -3.37 -0.32
N ASP A 288 18.93 -2.60 0.08
CA ASP A 288 18.97 -1.78 1.32
C ASP A 288 19.12 -2.69 2.56
N ILE A 289 18.34 -3.78 2.66
CA ILE A 289 18.48 -4.77 3.73
C ILE A 289 19.88 -5.39 3.72
N LEU A 290 20.41 -5.74 2.54
CA LEU A 290 21.77 -6.28 2.40
C LEU A 290 22.84 -5.28 2.84
N SER A 291 22.71 -4.02 2.46
CA SER A 291 23.59 -2.92 2.87
C SER A 291 23.60 -2.73 4.39
N ARG A 292 22.41 -2.64 5.01
CA ARG A 292 22.26 -2.48 6.47
C ARG A 292 22.83 -3.66 7.24
N THR A 293 22.59 -4.88 6.79
CA THR A 293 23.16 -6.08 7.42
C THR A 293 24.68 -6.12 7.27
N LEU A 294 25.24 -5.72 6.12
CA LEU A 294 26.69 -5.63 5.93
C LEU A 294 27.32 -4.54 6.83
N PHE A 295 26.65 -3.40 6.98
CA PHE A 295 27.08 -2.34 7.89
C PHE A 295 27.05 -2.79 9.36
N MET A 296 26.03 -3.55 9.76
CA MET A 296 26.00 -4.14 11.10
C MET A 296 27.12 -5.16 11.33
N LEU A 297 27.47 -5.96 10.31
CA LEU A 297 28.64 -6.84 10.39
C LEU A 297 29.92 -6.04 10.64
N LEU A 298 30.11 -4.93 9.93
CA LEU A 298 31.23 -4.02 10.13
C LEU A 298 31.29 -3.50 11.57
N LEU A 299 30.16 -3.04 12.13
CA LEU A 299 30.10 -2.55 13.51
C LEU A 299 30.46 -3.64 14.54
N LEU A 300 29.98 -4.87 14.35
CA LEU A 300 30.33 -5.99 15.24
C LEU A 300 31.82 -6.33 15.17
N LEU A 301 32.42 -6.30 13.98
CA LEU A 301 33.85 -6.52 13.79
C LEU A 301 34.68 -5.43 14.46
N LEU A 302 34.28 -4.16 14.34
CA LEU A 302 34.95 -3.04 14.99
C LEU A 302 34.83 -3.09 16.52
N ALA A 303 33.64 -3.41 17.05
CA ALA A 303 33.42 -3.59 18.47
C ALA A 303 34.31 -4.68 19.07
N LYS A 304 34.62 -5.72 18.29
CA LYS A 304 35.55 -6.80 18.69
C LYS A 304 37.03 -6.43 18.54
N GLY A 305 37.33 -5.29 17.91
CA GLY A 305 38.69 -4.82 17.65
C GLY A 305 39.34 -5.40 16.40
N TRP A 306 38.57 -6.06 15.53
CA TRP A 306 39.12 -6.68 14.32
C TRP A 306 39.73 -5.64 13.39
N ALA A 307 40.95 -5.94 12.91
CA ALA A 307 41.76 -5.09 12.04
C ALA A 307 42.16 -3.72 12.61
N VAL A 308 41.78 -3.40 13.87
CA VAL A 308 42.22 -2.18 14.57
C VAL A 308 43.17 -2.53 15.72
N THR A 309 42.74 -3.40 16.63
CA THR A 309 43.53 -3.81 17.81
C THR A 309 43.98 -5.26 17.76
N ARG A 310 43.32 -6.10 16.95
CA ARG A 310 43.64 -7.52 16.78
C ARG A 310 43.55 -7.95 15.31
N LEU A 311 44.57 -8.67 14.83
CA LEU A 311 44.60 -9.28 13.49
C LEU A 311 43.65 -10.48 13.39
N GLU A 312 43.51 -11.24 14.49
CA GLU A 312 42.67 -12.43 14.53
C GLU A 312 41.36 -12.22 15.30
N LEU A 313 40.28 -12.71 14.69
CA LEU A 313 38.94 -12.68 15.27
C LEU A 313 38.71 -13.93 16.13
N THR A 314 38.70 -13.76 17.46
CA THR A 314 38.30 -14.81 18.42
C THR A 314 36.78 -15.00 18.40
N TRP A 315 36.29 -16.25 18.44
CA TRP A 315 34.86 -16.57 18.43
C TRP A 315 34.10 -16.06 17.19
N LYS A 316 34.69 -16.24 15.99
CA LYS A 316 34.05 -15.92 14.70
C LYS A 316 32.61 -16.45 14.58
N PRO A 317 32.30 -17.71 14.97
CA PRO A 317 30.95 -18.25 14.85
C PRO A 317 29.90 -17.44 15.59
N LEU A 318 30.23 -16.88 16.76
CA LEU A 318 29.30 -16.07 17.55
C LEU A 318 28.98 -14.75 16.86
N VAL A 319 29.98 -14.06 16.29
CA VAL A 319 29.76 -12.80 15.55
C VAL A 319 28.87 -13.02 14.34
N PHE A 320 29.15 -14.07 13.55
CA PHE A 320 28.33 -14.41 12.39
C PHE A 320 26.93 -14.91 12.78
N ALA A 321 26.78 -15.60 13.92
CA ALA A 321 25.46 -16.01 14.41
C ALA A 321 24.58 -14.82 14.79
N ILE A 322 25.13 -13.82 15.50
CA ILE A 322 24.41 -12.59 15.85
C ILE A 322 24.03 -11.81 14.58
N TRP A 323 24.98 -11.66 13.66
CA TRP A 323 24.74 -11.00 12.37
C TRP A 323 23.65 -11.70 11.54
N LEU A 324 23.69 -13.03 11.47
CA LEU A 324 22.69 -13.81 10.74
C LEU A 324 21.31 -13.69 11.39
N CYS A 325 21.23 -13.73 12.72
CA CYS A 325 19.99 -13.53 13.46
C CYS A 325 19.40 -12.15 13.16
N TYR A 326 20.22 -11.10 13.19
CA TYR A 326 19.81 -9.74 12.82
C TYR A 326 19.27 -9.68 11.39
N GLY A 327 19.96 -10.32 10.43
CA GLY A 327 19.49 -10.41 9.05
C GLY A 327 18.14 -11.12 8.92
N ILE A 328 17.95 -12.25 9.61
CA ILE A 328 16.68 -13.00 9.60
C ILE A 328 15.54 -12.12 10.13
N VAL A 329 15.75 -11.39 11.23
CA VAL A 329 14.72 -10.50 11.80
C VAL A 329 14.31 -9.41 10.79
N HIS A 330 15.26 -8.78 10.09
CA HIS A 330 14.95 -7.79 9.06
C HIS A 330 14.14 -8.37 7.91
N ILE A 331 14.47 -9.58 7.48
CA ILE A 331 13.73 -10.27 6.41
C ILE A 331 12.32 -10.59 6.88
N LEU A 332 12.15 -11.09 8.11
CA LEU A 332 10.84 -11.36 8.69
C LEU A 332 10.00 -10.08 8.80
N LEU A 333 10.60 -8.96 9.22
CA LEU A 333 9.93 -7.67 9.28
C LEU A 333 9.53 -7.15 7.89
N TYR A 334 10.40 -7.33 6.88
CA TYR A 334 10.09 -6.97 5.50
C TYR A 334 8.89 -7.77 4.97
N VAL A 335 8.92 -9.10 5.13
CA VAL A 335 7.82 -9.98 4.74
C VAL A 335 6.56 -9.65 5.53
N TRP A 336 6.67 -9.39 6.83
CA TRP A 336 5.55 -8.98 7.67
C TRP A 336 4.95 -7.65 7.22
N ASN A 337 5.76 -6.67 6.80
CA ASN A 337 5.24 -5.41 6.30
C ASN A 337 4.51 -5.60 4.96
N LEU A 338 5.08 -6.43 4.08
CA LEU A 338 4.54 -6.69 2.74
C LEU A 338 3.24 -7.52 2.78
N VAL A 339 3.20 -8.55 3.62
CA VAL A 339 1.99 -9.36 3.88
C VAL A 339 1.03 -8.60 4.78
N GLY A 340 1.54 -7.90 5.78
CA GLY A 340 0.77 -7.07 6.69
C GLY A 340 0.03 -6.00 5.93
N PHE A 341 0.58 -5.34 4.92
CA PHE A 341 -0.20 -4.34 4.17
C PHE A 341 -1.36 -4.94 3.34
N THR A 342 -1.30 -6.23 3.00
CA THR A 342 -2.40 -6.96 2.31
C THR A 342 -3.35 -7.69 3.26
N ARG A 343 -2.89 -8.03 4.48
CA ARG A 343 -3.64 -8.76 5.52
C ARG A 343 -3.96 -7.97 6.78
N SER A 344 -3.45 -6.75 6.99
CA SER A 344 -3.66 -5.96 8.21
C SER A 344 -5.06 -5.35 8.21
N VAL A 345 -6.01 -6.25 8.45
CA VAL A 345 -6.61 -6.35 9.79
C VAL A 345 -6.43 -7.77 10.33
#